data_AF-A0A2P5W850-F1
#
_entry.id   AF-A0A2P5W850-F1
#
_cell.length_a   1.000
_cell.length_b   1.000
_cell.length_c   1.000
_cell.angle_alpha   90.00
_cell.angle_beta   90.00
_cell.angle_gamma   90.00
#
_symmetry.space_group_name_H-M   'P 1'
#
loop_
_entity.id
_entity.type
_entity.pdbx_description
1 polymer ?
#
loop_
_entity_poly.entity_id
_entity_poly.type
_entity_poly.pdbx_seq_one_letter_code
_entity_poly.pdbx_strand_id
1 'polypeptide(L)'
;MIGVGKIKQYSNILEKPLSKGKQEVSLSAFTFLFSELVQYNQTRVDNIAELERRLEDAGYAVGARVLELLCHRDKVLLASWTSTTPSFGNEVRKF
;
A
#
# COMPACT_ATOMS: atom_id res chain seq x y z
N MET A 1 -40.50 -18.53 -21.02
CA MET A 1 -39.39 -18.94 -20.13
C MET A 1 -38.10 -18.91 -20.94
N ILE A 2 -37.23 -17.93 -20.72
CA ILE A 2 -35.87 -17.94 -21.27
C ILE A 2 -34.93 -17.75 -20.08
N GLY A 3 -34.32 -18.85 -19.65
CA GLY A 3 -33.27 -18.84 -18.64
C GLY A 3 -31.99 -18.31 -19.24
N VAL A 4 -31.61 -17.09 -18.88
CA VAL A 4 -30.30 -16.53 -19.20
C VAL A 4 -29.29 -17.21 -18.28
N GLY A 5 -28.45 -18.05 -18.87
CA GLY A 5 -27.37 -18.76 -18.19
C GLY A 5 -26.42 -17.77 -17.49
N LYS A 6 -26.07 -18.08 -16.24
CA LYS A 6 -25.05 -17.33 -15.49
C LYS A 6 -23.71 -17.47 -16.22
N ILE A 7 -23.31 -16.43 -16.95
CA ILE A 7 -21.95 -16.27 -17.45
C ILE A 7 -21.05 -16.22 -16.22
N LYS A 8 -20.25 -17.28 -16.03
CA LYS A 8 -19.25 -17.36 -14.96
C LYS A 8 -18.18 -16.32 -15.28
N GLN A 9 -18.37 -15.14 -14.72
CA GLN A 9 -17.41 -14.03 -14.74
C GLN A 9 -16.08 -14.55 -14.19
N TYR A 10 -15.15 -14.88 -15.09
CA TYR A 10 -13.74 -14.99 -14.75
C TYR A 10 -13.27 -13.58 -14.44
N SER A 11 -13.48 -13.15 -13.20
CA SER A 11 -12.91 -11.91 -12.69
C SER A 11 -11.41 -12.02 -12.89
N ASN A 12 -10.90 -11.21 -13.80
CA ASN A 12 -9.51 -11.20 -14.18
C ASN A 12 -8.71 -10.94 -12.90
N ILE A 13 -7.86 -11.89 -12.50
CA ILE A 13 -7.11 -11.84 -11.23
C ILE A 13 -6.27 -10.56 -11.16
N LEU A 14 -5.91 -10.01 -12.33
CA LEU A 14 -5.18 -8.76 -12.51
C LEU A 14 -5.97 -7.50 -12.13
N GLU A 15 -7.31 -7.56 -12.12
CA GLU A 15 -8.18 -6.45 -11.71
C GLU A 15 -8.57 -6.53 -10.23
N LYS A 16 -8.20 -7.61 -9.54
CA LYS A 16 -8.48 -7.75 -8.12
C LYS A 16 -7.48 -6.91 -7.34
N PRO A 17 -7.94 -5.96 -6.50
CA PRO A 17 -7.07 -5.30 -5.54
C PRO A 17 -6.24 -6.33 -4.80
N LEU A 18 -4.92 -6.19 -4.82
CA LEU A 18 -4.06 -7.01 -3.97
C LEU A 18 -4.56 -6.87 -2.54
N SER A 19 -4.92 -8.02 -1.95
CA SER A 19 -5.37 -8.12 -0.57
C SER A 19 -4.40 -7.33 0.31
N LYS A 20 -4.94 -6.46 1.18
CA LYS A 20 -4.15 -5.86 2.26
C LYS A 20 -3.63 -7.05 3.08
N GLY A 21 -2.37 -7.41 2.86
CA GLY A 21 -1.73 -8.51 3.58
C GLY A 21 -2.04 -8.37 5.07
N LYS A 22 -2.46 -9.45 5.70
CA LYS A 22 -2.88 -9.44 7.11
C LYS A 22 -1.74 -8.84 7.94
N GLN A 23 -1.95 -7.64 8.47
CA GLN A 23 -0.95 -6.92 9.24
C GLN A 23 -1.07 -7.37 10.70
N GLU A 24 -0.70 -8.62 10.96
CA GLU A 24 -0.81 -9.25 12.29
C GLU A 24 0.54 -9.19 13.02
N VAL A 25 1.13 -8.01 13.14
CA VAL A 25 2.32 -7.81 13.98
C VAL A 25 2.01 -6.79 15.06
N SER A 26 2.44 -7.10 16.29
CA SER A 26 2.29 -6.19 17.42
C SER A 26 3.12 -4.93 17.20
N LEU A 27 2.50 -3.76 17.41
CA LEU A 27 3.20 -2.48 17.37
C LEU A 27 4.37 -2.46 18.38
N SER A 28 4.18 -3.07 19.54
CA SER A 28 5.24 -3.15 20.57
C SER A 28 6.47 -3.90 20.07
N ALA A 29 6.30 -4.95 19.26
CA ALA A 29 7.43 -5.69 18.69
C ALA A 29 8.25 -4.81 17.74
N PHE A 30 7.59 -3.99 16.92
CA PHE A 30 8.27 -3.01 16.08
C PHE A 30 9.02 -1.96 16.91
N THR A 31 8.38 -1.41 17.94
CA THR A 31 9.02 -0.43 18.83
C THR A 31 10.27 -0.98 19.51
N PHE A 32 10.22 -2.23 20.01
CA PHE A 32 11.39 -2.87 20.61
C PHE A 32 12.52 -3.10 19.60
N LEU A 33 12.20 -3.58 18.40
CA LEU A 33 13.19 -3.77 17.34
C LEU A 33 13.83 -2.43 16.94
N PHE A 34 13.02 -1.39 16.77
CA PHE A 34 13.53 -0.06 16.43
C PHE A 34 14.40 0.53 17.54
N SER A 35 14.02 0.36 18.81
CA SER A 35 14.84 0.77 19.95
C SER A 35 16.21 0.10 19.94
N GLU A 36 16.25 -1.22 19.67
CA GLU A 36 17.51 -1.96 19.57
C GLU A 36 18.35 -1.51 18.37
N LEU A 37 17.71 -1.19 17.24
CA LEU A 37 18.39 -0.66 16.05
C LEU A 37 19.08 0.68 16.34
N VAL A 38 18.41 1.59 17.06
CA VAL A 38 19.00 2.87 17.45
C VAL A 38 20.17 2.65 18.41
N GLN A 39 19.99 1.84 19.45
CA GLN A 39 21.04 1.51 20.42
C GLN A 39 22.25 0.84 19.75
N TYR A 40 22.01 -0.11 18.84
CA TYR A 40 23.05 -0.78 18.07
C TYR A 40 23.93 0.21 17.30
N ASN A 41 23.31 1.18 16.62
CA ASN A 41 24.06 2.20 15.89
C ASN A 41 24.77 3.17 16.85
N GLN A 42 24.12 3.54 17.95
CA GLN A 42 24.70 4.43 18.96
C GLN A 42 26.00 3.86 19.57
N THR A 43 26.08 2.54 19.80
CA THR A 43 27.31 1.90 20.33
C THR A 43 28.48 1.85 19.35
N ARG A 44 28.27 2.19 18.07
CA ARG A 44 29.25 2.05 16.98
C ARG A 44 29.66 3.38 16.34
N VAL A 45 29.18 4.49 16.87
CA VAL A 45 29.42 5.84 16.36
C VAL A 45 29.85 6.74 17.51
N ASP A 46 30.82 7.61 17.24
CA ASP A 46 31.36 8.51 18.25
C ASP A 46 30.61 9.84 18.33
N ASN A 47 29.76 10.13 17.33
CA ASN A 47 29.03 11.39 17.25
C ASN A 47 27.58 11.18 16.79
N ILE A 48 26.72 12.14 17.17
CA ILE A 48 25.28 12.10 16.90
C ILE A 48 24.98 12.29 15.41
N ALA A 49 25.76 13.11 14.70
CA ALA A 49 25.55 13.34 13.27
C ALA A 49 25.72 12.05 12.42
N GLU A 50 26.70 11.23 12.78
CA GLU A 50 26.95 9.92 12.15
C GLU A 50 25.84 8.92 12.53
N LEU A 51 25.32 8.98 13.76
CA LEU A 51 24.14 8.21 14.16
C LEU A 51 22.94 8.55 13.27
N GLU A 52 22.63 9.84 13.13
CA GLU A 52 21.51 10.33 12.32
C GLU A 52 21.67 9.89 10.86
N ARG A 53 22.87 10.05 10.29
CA ARG A 53 23.15 9.64 8.92
C ARG A 53 22.95 8.13 8.69
N ARG A 54 23.40 7.29 9.62
CA ARG A 54 23.19 5.83 9.51
C ARG A 54 21.73 5.44 9.63
N LEU A 55 20.98 6.12 10.50
CA LEU A 55 19.54 5.90 10.63
C LEU A 55 18.79 6.37 9.38
N GLU A 56 19.23 7.48 8.78
CA GLU A 56 18.71 7.99 7.51
C GLU A 56 18.94 6.98 6.38
N ASP A 57 20.16 6.48 6.21
CA ASP A 57 20.51 5.48 5.18
C ASP A 57 19.68 4.19 5.33
N ALA A 58 19.52 3.71 6.57
CA ALA A 58 18.69 2.54 6.87
C ALA A 58 17.19 2.82 6.57
N GLY A 59 16.70 4.01 6.92
CA GLY A 59 15.33 4.44 6.69
C GLY A 59 15.00 4.62 5.21
N TYR A 60 15.96 5.10 4.40
CA TYR A 60 15.79 5.32 2.96
C TYR A 60 15.45 4.02 2.22
N ALA A 61 16.19 2.94 2.48
CA ALA A 61 15.95 1.64 1.86
C ALA A 61 14.54 1.09 2.18
N VAL A 62 14.10 1.26 3.43
CA VAL A 62 12.75 0.87 3.87
C VAL A 62 11.69 1.75 3.19
N GLY A 63 11.90 3.06 3.19
CA GLY A 63 10.98 4.04 2.59
C GLY A 63 10.76 3.80 1.10
N ALA A 64 11.81 3.48 0.34
CA ALA A 64 11.71 3.12 -1.07
C ALA A 64 10.79 1.91 -1.30
N ARG A 65 10.95 0.85 -0.50
CA ARG A 65 10.09 -0.35 -0.59
C ARG A 65 8.66 -0.09 -0.17
N VAL A 66 8.45 0.69 0.88
CA VAL A 66 7.10 1.11 1.30
C VAL A 66 6.44 1.94 0.21
N LEU A 67 7.17 2.87 -0.43
CA LEU A 67 6.68 3.68 -1.52
C LEU A 67 6.27 2.83 -2.74
N GLU A 68 7.11 1.87 -3.16
CA GLU A 68 6.78 0.91 -4.22
C GLU A 68 5.45 0.18 -3.93
N LEU A 69 5.29 -0.32 -2.69
CA LEU A 69 4.08 -1.01 -2.26
C LEU A 69 2.86 -0.09 -2.23
N LEU A 70 2.99 1.13 -1.72
CA LEU A 70 1.91 2.11 -1.67
C LEU A 70 1.49 2.54 -3.08
N CYS A 71 2.43 2.86 -3.97
CA CYS A 71 2.11 3.21 -5.35
C CYS A 71 1.37 2.08 -6.09
N HIS A 72 1.73 0.82 -5.83
CA HIS A 72 1.04 -0.31 -6.43
C HIS A 72 -0.39 -0.50 -5.87
N ARG A 73 -0.58 -0.25 -4.56
CA ARG A 73 -1.90 -0.28 -3.90
C ARG A 73 -2.79 0.93 -4.25
N ASP A 74 -2.22 2.10 -4.47
CA ASP A 74 -2.98 3.30 -4.83
C ASP A 74 -3.39 3.30 -6.31
N LYS A 75 -2.58 2.74 -7.20
CA LYS A 75 -3.00 2.47 -8.59
C LYS A 75 -4.26 1.60 -8.63
N VAL A 76 -4.38 0.64 -7.72
CA VAL A 76 -5.58 -0.17 -7.55
C VAL A 76 -6.78 0.66 -7.06
N LEU A 77 -6.56 1.63 -6.15
CA LEU A 77 -7.62 2.55 -5.73
C LEU A 77 -8.06 3.45 -6.89
N LEU A 78 -7.14 4.07 -7.62
CA LEU A 78 -7.48 4.92 -8.77
C LEU A 78 -8.19 4.10 -9.87
N ALA A 79 -7.75 2.87 -10.14
CA ALA A 79 -8.42 1.96 -11.05
C ALA A 79 -9.88 1.71 -10.60
N SER A 80 -10.12 1.46 -9.30
CA SER A 80 -11.47 1.28 -8.75
C SER A 80 -12.38 2.52 -8.93
N TRP A 81 -11.83 3.73 -8.84
CA TRP A 81 -12.59 4.96 -9.11
C TRP A 81 -12.86 5.15 -10.60
N THR A 82 -11.96 4.71 -11.49
CA THR A 82 -12.21 4.74 -12.94
C THR A 82 -13.19 3.66 -13.43
N SER A 83 -13.30 2.51 -12.74
CA SER A 83 -14.33 1.49 -12.99
C SER A 83 -15.72 1.95 -12.57
N THR A 84 -15.80 2.99 -11.74
CA THR A 84 -17.06 3.58 -11.26
C THR A 84 -17.26 4.94 -11.92
N THR A 85 -17.33 4.99 -13.26
CA THR A 85 -18.04 6.10 -13.91
C THR A 85 -19.54 5.85 -13.73
N PRO A 86 -20.26 6.56 -12.84
CA PRO A 86 -21.69 6.68 -13.04
C PRO A 86 -21.88 7.35 -14.42
N SER A 87 -22.59 6.68 -15.31
CA SER A 87 -23.09 7.23 -16.57
C SER A 87 -24.02 8.42 -16.26
N PHE A 88 -23.47 9.56 -15.87
CA PHE A 88 -24.18 10.80 -15.63
C PHE A 88 -24.14 11.65 -16.89
N GLY A 89 -24.75 11.13 -17.93
CA GLY A 89 -24.82 11.81 -19.21
C GLY A 89 -25.82 11.07 -20.07
N ASN A 90 -27.11 11.38 -19.88
CA ASN A 90 -28.21 11.24 -20.85
C ASN A 90 -29.59 11.71 -20.34
N GLU A 91 -29.73 12.33 -19.15
CA GLU A 91 -31.06 12.67 -18.59
C GLU A 91 -31.36 14.16 -18.38
N VAL A 92 -30.57 15.08 -18.97
CA VAL A 92 -30.83 16.55 -18.85
C VAL A 92 -31.21 17.19 -20.20
N ARG A 93 -31.80 16.42 -21.12
CA ARG A 93 -32.43 16.95 -22.36
C ARG A 93 -33.90 16.55 -22.50
N LYS A 94 -34.63 16.52 -21.40
CA LYS A 94 -36.09 16.32 -21.42
C LYS A 94 -36.84 17.16 -20.38
N PHE A 95 -36.40 18.40 -20.13
CA PHE A 95 -37.27 19.49 -19.67
C PHE A 95 -36.67 20.81 -20.15
#